data_AF-A0A7Z9KVX3-F1
#
_entry.id   AF-A0A7Z9KVX3-F1
#
_cell.length_a   1.000
_cell.length_b   1.000
_cell.length_c   1.000
_cell.angle_alpha   90.00
_cell.angle_beta   90.00
_cell.angle_gamma   90.00
#
_symmetry.space_group_name_H-M   'P 1'
#
loop_
_entity.id
_entity.type
_entity.pdbx_description
1 polymer ?
#
loop_
_entity_poly.entity_id
_entity_poly.type
_entity_poly.pdbx_seq_one_letter_code
_entity_poly.pdbx_strand_id
1 'polypeptide(L)'
;MNPTIANPYDSTAALIAELRTAGLQQHADELQLALDTGSSGTRIFMALRWQLEEMQKHELPESVREQTRFLGAYFSKALEMDT
;
A
#
# COMPACT_ATOMS: atom_id res chain seq x y z
N MET A 1 1.13 -13.99 19.61
CA MET A 1 2.00 -12.89 19.19
C MET A 1 1.10 -11.78 18.71
N ASN A 2 1.09 -10.63 19.37
CA ASN A 2 0.44 -9.44 18.80
C ASN A 2 1.13 -9.19 17.46
N PRO A 3 0.41 -9.05 16.34
CA PRO A 3 0.99 -8.35 15.22
C PRO A 3 1.20 -6.93 15.74
N THR A 4 2.43 -6.63 16.16
CA THR A 4 2.93 -5.26 16.24
C THR A 4 2.38 -4.60 14.99
N ILE A 5 1.54 -3.57 15.14
CA ILE A 5 1.00 -2.84 14.01
C ILE A 5 2.24 -2.33 13.28
N ALA A 6 2.66 -3.07 12.25
CA ALA A 6 3.80 -2.73 11.45
C ALA A 6 3.46 -1.37 10.89
N ASN A 7 4.39 -0.42 11.01
CA ASN A 7 4.21 0.89 10.45
C ASN A 7 3.67 0.71 9.01
N PRO A 8 2.55 1.35 8.63
CA PRO A 8 1.96 1.15 7.32
C PRO A 8 2.97 1.42 6.18
N TYR A 9 3.96 2.29 6.41
CA TYR A 9 5.08 2.51 5.50
C TYR A 9 5.97 1.26 5.34
N ASP A 10 6.33 0.60 6.44
CA ASP A 10 7.12 -0.65 6.41
C ASP A 10 6.34 -1.79 5.75
N SER A 11 5.02 -1.86 6.00
CA SER A 11 4.13 -2.83 5.36
C SER A 11 3.98 -2.58 3.86
N THR A 12 3.93 -1.31 3.45
CA THR A 12 3.94 -0.92 2.03
C THR A 12 5.27 -1.28 1.37
N ALA A 13 6.39 -1.07 2.06
CA ALA A 13 7.72 -1.46 1.57
C ALA A 13 7.86 -2.99 1.41
N ALA A 14 7.30 -3.76 2.33
CA ALA A 14 7.23 -5.22 2.20
C ALA A 14 6.39 -5.64 0.98
N LEU A 15 5.23 -5.02 0.77
CA LEU A 15 4.38 -5.25 -0.41
C LEU A 15 5.12 -4.94 -1.72
N ILE A 16 5.90 -3.84 -1.77
CA ILE A 16 6.73 -3.49 -2.94
C ILE A 16 7.75 -4.61 -3.24
N ALA A 17 8.40 -5.18 -2.22
CA ALA A 17 9.34 -6.28 -2.40
C ALA A 17 8.65 -7.56 -2.91
N GLU A 18 7.45 -7.86 -2.41
CA GLU A 18 6.64 -8.99 -2.89
C GLU A 18 6.21 -8.82 -4.34
N LEU A 19 5.74 -7.62 -4.71
CA LEU A 19 5.37 -7.29 -6.09
C LEU A 19 6.54 -7.47 -7.05
N ARG A 20 7.74 -7.04 -6.68
CA ARG A 20 8.96 -7.25 -7.48
C ARG A 20 9.27 -8.73 -7.66
N THR A 21 9.14 -9.52 -6.60
CA THR A 21 9.36 -10.96 -6.63
C THR A 21 8.32 -11.68 -7.49
N ALA A 22 7.07 -11.20 -7.48
CA ALA A 22 5.98 -11.70 -8.31
C ALA A 22 6.05 -11.24 -9.78
N GLY A 23 7.06 -10.45 -10.18
CA GLY A 23 7.19 -9.91 -11.53
C GLY A 23 6.28 -8.71 -11.85
N LEU A 24 5.62 -8.15 -10.84
CA LEU A 24 4.72 -6.99 -10.94
C LEU A 24 5.48 -5.68 -10.71
N GLN A 25 6.55 -5.45 -11.49
CA GLN A 25 7.43 -4.30 -11.32
C GLN A 25 6.71 -2.95 -11.45
N GLN A 26 5.75 -2.83 -12.38
CA GLN A 26 4.99 -1.59 -12.56
C GLN A 26 4.27 -1.16 -11.28
N HIS A 27 3.55 -2.07 -10.62
CA HIS A 27 2.83 -1.77 -9.37
C HIS A 27 3.79 -1.49 -8.21
N ALA A 28 4.94 -2.18 -8.17
CA ALA A 28 5.96 -1.92 -7.18
C ALA A 28 6.53 -0.49 -7.31
N ASP A 29 6.77 -0.04 -8.54
CA ASP A 29 7.31 1.29 -8.81
C ASP A 29 6.26 2.39 -8.58
N GLU A 30 4.99 2.14 -8.89
CA GLU A 30 3.86 3.03 -8.58
C GLU A 30 3.70 3.24 -7.07
N LEU A 31 3.81 2.18 -6.27
CA LEU A 31 3.78 2.26 -4.80
C LEU A 31 5.04 2.93 -4.22
N GLN A 32 6.22 2.63 -4.76
CA GLN A 32 7.45 3.30 -4.35
C GLN A 32 7.39 4.80 -4.62
N LEU A 33 6.90 5.20 -5.80
CA LEU A 33 6.71 6.60 -6.14
C LEU A 33 5.73 7.27 -5.18
N ALA A 34 4.62 6.61 -4.81
CA ALA A 34 3.68 7.15 -3.83
C ALA A 34 4.31 7.38 -2.45
N LEU A 35 5.23 6.50 -2.01
CA LEU A 35 6.02 6.70 -0.79
C LEU A 35 6.98 7.89 -0.90
N ASP A 36 7.67 8.03 -2.04
CA ASP A 36 8.70 9.05 -2.25
C ASP A 36 8.12 10.45 -2.51
N THR A 37 6.94 10.54 -3.12
CA THR A 37 6.35 11.81 -3.60
C THR A 37 5.60 12.58 -2.51
N GLY A 38 5.12 11.91 -1.46
CA GLY A 38 4.25 12.56 -0.49
C GLY A 38 5.02 13.44 0.51
N SER A 39 5.06 14.75 0.25
CA SER A 39 5.70 15.75 1.12
C SER A 39 4.93 16.04 2.43
N SER A 40 3.76 15.42 2.65
CA SER A 40 3.00 15.45 3.90
C SER A 40 2.28 14.11 4.10
N GLY A 41 2.19 13.63 5.35
CA GLY A 41 1.63 12.31 5.68
C GLY A 41 0.27 12.04 5.03
N THR A 42 -0.64 13.02 5.07
CA THR A 42 -1.96 12.96 4.43
C THR A 42 -1.90 12.74 2.92
N ARG A 43 -0.94 13.34 2.21
CA ARG A 43 -0.75 13.13 0.76
C ARG A 43 -0.19 11.73 0.45
N ILE A 44 0.70 11.21 1.29
CA ILE A 44 1.18 9.83 1.13
C ILE A 44 0.02 8.86 1.30
N PHE A 45 -0.83 9.06 2.32
CA PHE A 45 -1.99 8.20 2.55
C PHE A 45 -2.98 8.19 1.38
N MET A 46 -3.27 9.34 0.79
CA MET A 46 -4.15 9.42 -0.40
C MET A 46 -3.53 8.73 -1.62
N ALA A 47 -2.23 8.96 -1.88
CA ALA A 47 -1.54 8.36 -3.01
C ALA A 47 -1.47 6.84 -2.88
N LEU A 48 -1.10 6.32 -1.70
CA LEU A 48 -1.08 4.89 -1.41
C LEU A 48 -2.46 4.27 -1.52
N ARG A 49 -3.50 4.90 -0.96
CA ARG A 49 -4.87 4.40 -1.06
C ARG A 49 -5.29 4.26 -2.53
N TRP A 50 -5.08 5.30 -3.33
CA TRP A 50 -5.45 5.26 -4.74
C TRP A 50 -4.72 4.15 -5.49
N GLN A 51 -3.42 3.99 -5.29
CA GLN A 51 -2.65 2.91 -5.95
C GLN A 51 -3.14 1.52 -5.55
N LEU A 52 -3.43 1.31 -4.26
CA LEU A 52 -3.96 0.03 -3.78
C LEU A 52 -5.38 -0.26 -4.30
N GLU A 53 -6.19 0.76 -4.54
CA GLU A 53 -7.50 0.63 -5.18
C GLU A 53 -7.38 0.30 -6.67
N GLU A 54 -6.45 0.93 -7.40
CA GLU A 54 -6.18 0.59 -8.80
C GLU A 54 -5.66 -0.84 -8.94
N MET A 55 -4.68 -1.24 -8.11
CA MET A 55 -4.13 -2.60 -8.09
C MET A 55 -5.21 -3.68 -7.90
N GLN A 56 -6.22 -3.44 -7.06
CA GLN A 56 -7.31 -4.38 -6.84
C GLN A 56 -8.20 -4.63 -8.07
N LYS A 57 -8.14 -3.76 -9.09
CA LYS A 57 -8.85 -3.96 -10.36
C LYS A 57 -8.13 -4.93 -11.30
N HIS A 58 -6.88 -5.27 -10.98
CA HIS A 58 -6.04 -6.18 -11.77
C HIS A 58 -5.96 -7.57 -11.13
N GLU A 59 -5.59 -8.57 -11.93
CA GLU A 59 -5.36 -9.93 -11.42
C GLU A 59 -4.05 -9.97 -10.62
N LEU A 60 -4.18 -10.03 -9.30
CA LEU A 60 -3.06 -10.13 -8.36
C LEU A 60 -2.98 -11.53 -7.74
N PRO A 61 -1.76 -12.00 -7.39
CA PRO A 61 -1.58 -13.16 -6.53
C PRO A 61 -2.37 -13.02 -5.22
N GLU A 62 -2.83 -14.14 -4.66
CA GLU A 62 -3.68 -14.14 -3.46
C GLU A 62 -3.02 -13.42 -2.26
N SER A 63 -1.74 -13.67 -2.01
CA SER A 63 -0.97 -13.00 -0.94
C SER A 63 -0.91 -11.48 -1.12
N VAL A 64 -0.66 -11.03 -2.35
CA VAL A 64 -0.61 -9.59 -2.70
C VAL A 64 -1.99 -8.96 -2.53
N ARG A 65 -3.05 -9.67 -2.91
CA ARG A 65 -4.43 -9.19 -2.80
C ARG A 65 -4.86 -9.01 -1.35
N GLU A 66 -4.52 -9.95 -0.48
CA GLU A 66 -4.80 -9.85 0.96
C GLU A 66 -4.09 -8.66 1.59
N GLN A 67 -2.80 -8.47 1.29
CA GLN A 67 -2.01 -7.33 1.79
C GLN A 67 -2.54 -6.00 1.25
N THR A 68 -2.85 -5.93 -0.05
CA THR A 68 -3.41 -4.73 -0.70
C THR A 68 -4.73 -4.33 -0.04
N ARG A 69 -5.60 -5.30 0.26
CA ARG A 69 -6.88 -5.07 0.95
C ARG A 69 -6.68 -4.58 2.38
N PHE A 70 -5.77 -5.19 3.12
CA PHE A 70 -5.46 -4.79 4.50
C PHE A 70 -4.93 -3.35 4.55
N LEU A 71 -3.95 -3.02 3.70
CA LEU A 71 -3.38 -1.68 3.62
C LEU A 71 -4.41 -0.64 3.15
N GLY A 72 -5.23 -0.97 2.15
CA GLY A 72 -6.29 -0.09 1.67
C GLY A 72 -7.30 0.26 2.78
N ALA A 73 -7.72 -0.73 3.58
CA ALA A 73 -8.61 -0.50 4.72
C ALA A 73 -7.95 0.35 5.82
N TYR A 74 -6.67 0.12 6.10
CA TYR A 74 -5.91 0.93 7.06
C TYR A 74 -5.85 2.40 6.62
N PHE A 75 -5.47 2.66 5.37
CA PHE A 75 -5.32 4.03 4.87
C PHE A 75 -6.65 4.78 4.76
N SER A 76 -7.74 4.11 4.40
CA SER A 76 -9.07 4.70 4.44
C SER A 76 -9.46 5.13 5.84
N LYS A 77 -9.24 4.27 6.85
CA LYS A 77 -9.52 4.60 8.26
C LYS A 77 -8.61 5.72 8.79
N ALA A 78 -7.34 5.73 8.39
CA ALA A 78 -6.40 6.77 8.78
C ALA A 78 -6.81 8.15 8.23
N LEU A 79 -7.33 8.20 6.99
CA LEU A 79 -7.83 9.43 6.39
C LEU A 79 -9.12 9.93 7.04
N GLU A 80 -10.02 9.05 7.48
CA GLU A 80 -11.25 9.41 8.20
C GLU A 80 -10.98 10.00 9.60
N MET A 81 -9.87 9.65 10.24
CA MET A 81 -9.50 10.16 11.56
C MET A 81 -8.77 11.52 11.52
N ASP A 82 -8.29 11.93 10.33
CA ASP A 82 -7.54 13.17 10.09
C ASP A 82 -8.46 14.32 9.60
N THR A 83 -9.72 14.00 9.24
CA THR A 83 -10.79 14.95 8.82
C THR A 83 -11.76 15.26 9.95
#